data_AF-A0A6A9SMJ3-F1
#
_entry.id   AF-A0A6A9SMJ3-F1
#
_cell.length_a   1.000
_cell.length_b   1.000
_cell.length_c   1.000
_cell.angle_alpha   90.00
_cell.angle_beta   90.00
_cell.angle_gamma   90.00
#
_symmetry.space_group_name_H-M   'P 1'
#
loop_
_entity.id
_entity.type
_entity.pdbx_description
1 polymer ?
#
loop_
_entity_poly.entity_id
_entity_poly.type
_entity_poly.pdbx_seq_one_letter_code
_entity_poly.pdbx_strand_id
1 'polypeptide(L)' 'MALDDDDLRDVDRDLLDYLREGRVTPAYARDRMADEGAREVTSTYLGQRLQRLEEHDHVVNLYNNGLYELADDPREKDDA' A
#
# COMPACT_ATOMS: atom_id res chain seq x y z
N MET A 1 6.31 15.40 -7.27
CA MET A 1 5.78 14.55 -8.37
C MET A 1 4.76 13.65 -7.72
N ALA A 2 3.59 13.45 -8.33
CA ALA A 2 2.66 12.41 -7.86
C ALA A 2 3.28 11.03 -8.12
N LEU A 3 2.73 9.99 -7.50
CA LEU A 3 3.01 8.61 -7.89
C LEU A 3 1.80 8.14 -8.72
N ASP A 4 1.90 8.28 -10.03
CA ASP A 4 0.85 7.88 -10.96
C ASP A 4 0.82 6.34 -11.11
N ASP A 5 -0.24 5.72 -11.65
CA ASP A 5 -0.38 4.24 -11.67
C ASP A 5 0.79 3.52 -12.38
N ASP A 6 1.40 4.14 -13.40
CA ASP A 6 2.55 3.58 -14.13
C ASP A 6 3.83 3.48 -13.27
N ASP A 7 3.94 4.28 -12.20
CA ASP A 7 5.02 4.22 -11.20
C ASP A 7 4.75 3.17 -10.08
N LEU A 8 3.54 2.61 -10.02
CA LEU A 8 3.18 1.56 -9.07
C LEU A 8 3.77 0.22 -9.48
N ARG A 9 4.41 -0.44 -8.53
CA ARG A 9 4.81 -1.84 -8.68
C ARG A 9 3.61 -2.72 -8.36
N ASP A 10 3.67 -3.93 -8.92
CA ASP A 10 2.98 -5.13 -8.46
C ASP A 10 2.60 -5.13 -6.96
N VAL A 11 3.59 -4.97 -6.07
CA VAL A 11 3.40 -5.01 -4.61
C VAL A 11 2.60 -3.81 -4.05
N ASP A 12 2.63 -2.67 -4.73
CA ASP A 12 1.85 -1.49 -4.33
C ASP A 12 0.39 -1.69 -4.71
N ARG A 13 0.12 -2.29 -5.88
CA ARG A 13 -1.24 -2.62 -6.31
C ARG A 13 -1.91 -3.62 -5.34
N ASP A 14 -1.20 -4.63 -4.86
CA ASP A 14 -1.69 -5.52 -3.79
C ASP A 14 -1.96 -4.74 -2.49
N LEU A 15 -1.02 -3.89 -2.06
CA LEU A 15 -1.17 -3.08 -0.85
C LEU A 15 -2.39 -2.16 -0.94
N LEU A 16 -2.61 -1.52 -2.08
CA LEU A 16 -3.77 -0.66 -2.36
C LEU A 16 -5.09 -1.45 -2.39
N ASP A 17 -5.10 -2.72 -2.80
CA ASP A 17 -6.27 -3.59 -2.69
C ASP A 17 -6.61 -3.90 -1.22
N TYR A 18 -5.62 -4.32 -0.42
CA TYR A 18 -5.84 -4.52 1.02
C TYR A 18 -6.24 -3.22 1.74
N LEU A 19 -5.74 -2.08 1.28
CA LEU A 19 -6.08 -0.74 1.80
C LEU A 19 -7.49 -0.29 1.38
N ARG A 20 -8.01 -0.75 0.23
CA ARG A 20 -9.43 -0.60 -0.16
C ARG A 20 -10.35 -1.44 0.73
N GLU A 21 -9.92 -2.63 1.16
CA GLU A 21 -10.68 -3.46 2.11
C GLU A 21 -10.71 -2.86 3.52
N GLY A 22 -9.66 -2.14 3.93
CA GLY A 22 -9.60 -1.47 5.23
C GLY A 22 -8.19 -1.06 5.64
N ARG A 23 -7.93 -1.05 6.96
CA ARG A 23 -6.64 -0.61 7.49
C ARG A 23 -5.60 -1.73 7.45
N VAL A 24 -4.39 -1.38 7.01
CA VAL A 24 -3.30 -2.33 6.75
C VAL A 24 -2.09 -1.99 7.62
N THR A 25 -1.43 -3.01 8.15
CA THR A 25 -0.08 -2.87 8.73
C THR A 25 0.94 -3.63 7.88
N PRO A 26 2.23 -3.24 7.86
CA PRO A 26 3.26 -3.95 7.10
C PRO A 26 3.42 -5.43 7.51
N ALA A 27 3.09 -5.78 8.75
CA ALA A 27 3.06 -7.17 9.21
C ALA A 27 1.82 -7.90 8.68
N TYR A 28 0.63 -7.31 8.79
CA TYR A 28 -0.61 -7.89 8.27
C TYR A 28 -0.55 -8.13 6.75
N ALA A 29 -0.11 -7.14 5.97
CA ALA A 29 0.05 -7.30 4.53
C ALA A 29 1.06 -8.39 4.18
N ARG A 30 2.17 -8.52 4.93
CA ARG A 30 3.14 -9.61 4.72
C ARG A 30 2.50 -10.98 4.92
N ASP A 31 1.83 -11.17 6.05
CA ASP A 31 1.19 -12.45 6.37
C ASP A 31 0.08 -12.78 5.36
N ARG A 32 -0.69 -11.77 4.93
CA ARG A 32 -1.74 -11.95 3.92
C ARG A 32 -1.20 -12.31 2.54
N MET A 33 -0.19 -11.59 2.03
CA MET A 33 0.45 -11.91 0.74
C MET A 33 1.08 -13.32 0.72
N ALA A 34 1.57 -13.79 1.87
CA ALA A 34 2.12 -15.13 2.02
C ALA A 34 1.04 -16.21 2.10
N ASP A 35 -0.06 -15.96 2.83
CA ASP A 35 -1.21 -16.88 2.97
C ASP A 35 -1.98 -17.04 1.64
N GLU A 36 -2.21 -15.94 0.93
CA GLU A 36 -2.82 -15.92 -0.42
C GLU A 36 -1.87 -16.48 -1.50
N GLY A 37 -0.61 -16.76 -1.17
CA GLY A 37 0.42 -17.23 -2.11
C GLY A 37 0.77 -16.20 -3.20
N ALA A 38 0.40 -14.93 -2.99
CA ALA A 38 0.63 -13.86 -3.94
C ALA A 38 2.12 -13.54 -4.06
N ARG A 39 2.77 -13.14 -2.96
CA ARG A 39 4.17 -12.65 -2.95
C ARG A 39 4.87 -12.90 -1.61
N GLU A 40 6.02 -13.58 -1.64
CA GLU A 40 6.91 -13.68 -0.48
C GLU A 40 7.78 -12.43 -0.35
N VAL A 41 7.38 -11.51 0.54
CA VAL A 41 8.08 -10.25 0.82
C VAL A 41 8.32 -10.06 2.32
N THR A 42 9.15 -9.09 2.70
CA THR A 42 9.37 -8.75 4.11
C THR A 42 8.50 -7.57 4.54
N SER A 43 8.07 -7.57 5.80
CA SER A 43 7.34 -6.43 6.38
C SER A 43 8.15 -5.13 6.36
N THR A 44 9.48 -5.20 6.40
CA THR A 44 10.38 -4.05 6.21
C THR A 44 10.32 -3.49 4.78
N TYR A 45 10.20 -4.34 3.75
CA TYR A 45 10.02 -3.89 2.38
C TYR A 45 8.63 -3.27 2.18
N LEU A 46 7.58 -3.91 2.71
CA LEU A 46 6.22 -3.35 2.67
C LEU A 46 6.11 -2.02 3.42
N GLY A 47 6.79 -1.87 4.56
CA GLY A 47 6.86 -0.60 5.28
C GLY A 47 7.47 0.54 4.45
N GLN A 48 8.52 0.26 3.67
CA GLN A 48 9.11 1.24 2.73
C GLN A 48 8.17 1.59 1.56
N ARG A 49 7.33 0.66 1.09
CA ARG A 49 6.34 0.93 0.04
C ARG A 49 5.15 1.75 0.58
N LEU A 50 4.63 1.39 1.75
CA LEU A 50 3.59 2.15 2.44
C LEU A 50 4.06 3.57 2.79
N GLN A 51 5.29 3.74 3.29
CA GLN A 51 5.87 5.05 3.52
C GLN A 51 6.02 5.86 2.22
N ARG A 52 6.41 5.24 1.10
CA ARG A 52 6.44 5.94 -0.18
C ARG A 52 5.03 6.38 -0.63
N LEU A 53 4.01 5.54 -0.46
CA LEU A 53 2.63 5.92 -0.76
C LEU A 53 2.15 7.08 0.14
N GLU A 54 2.63 7.14 1.39
CA GLU A 54 2.39 8.25 2.34
C GLU A 54 3.09 9.54 1.90
N GLU A 55 4.33 9.47 1.39
CA GLU A 55 5.07 10.62 0.82
C GLU A 55 4.40 11.25 -0.41
N HIS A 56 3.44 10.56 -1.02
CA HIS A 56 2.65 11.01 -2.17
C HIS A 56 1.15 11.20 -1.85
N ASP A 57 0.79 11.29 -0.57
CA ASP A 57 -0.58 11.53 -0.06
C ASP A 57 -1.64 10.45 -0.43
N HIS A 58 -1.23 9.27 -0.91
CA HIS A 58 -2.15 8.17 -1.26
C HIS A 58 -2.66 7.38 -0.05
N VAL A 59 -1.84 7.30 1.01
CA VAL A 59 -2.17 6.61 2.26
C VAL A 59 -1.77 7.47 3.45
N VAL A 60 -2.44 7.29 4.58
CA VAL A 60 -2.13 8.00 5.83
C VAL A 60 -1.73 7.02 6.94
N ASN A 61 -0.62 7.29 7.62
CA ASN A 61 -0.16 6.50 8.76
C ASN A 61 -0.86 6.96 10.04
N LEU A 62 -1.93 6.26 10.42
CA LEU A 62 -2.74 6.57 11.59
C LEU A 62 -1.89 6.50 12.86
N TYR A 63 -1.79 7.63 13.57
CA TYR A 63 -1.01 7.78 14.81
C TYR A 63 0.50 7.51 14.67
N ASN A 64 1.05 7.47 13.45
CA ASN A 64 2.46 7.13 13.18
C ASN A 64 2.90 5.77 13.78
N ASN A 65 1.97 4.82 13.92
CA ASN A 65 2.23 3.51 14.54
C ASN A 65 2.46 2.38 13.51
N GLY A 66 2.38 2.69 12.21
CA GLY A 66 2.47 1.71 11.13
C GLY A 66 1.13 1.09 10.74
N LEU A 67 0.01 1.68 11.13
CA LEU A 67 -1.34 1.38 10.64
C LEU A 67 -1.71 2.38 9.55
N TYR A 68 -1.73 1.91 8.31
CA TYR A 68 -2.03 2.72 7.15
C TYR A 68 -3.51 2.59 6.76
N GLU A 69 -4.09 3.70 6.32
CA GLU A 69 -5.45 3.80 5.78
C GLU A 69 -5.38 4.47 4.40
N LEU A 70 -6.22 4.02 3.46
CA LEU A 70 -6.30 4.61 2.13
C LEU A 70 -6.84 6.04 2.22
N ALA A 71 -6.13 7.00 1.63
CA ALA A 71 -6.57 8.40 1.55
C ALA A 71 -7.02 8.75 0.12
N ASP A 72 -6.27 8.30 -0.87
CA ASP A 72 -6.46 8.58 -2.30
C ASP A 72 -5.89 7.41 -3.10
N ASP A 73 -6.71 6.74 -3.93
CA ASP A 73 -6.24 5.63 -4.75
C ASP A 73 -5.71 6.15 -6.10
N PRO A 74 -4.39 6.10 -6.37
CA PRO A 74 -3.82 6.57 -7.64
C PRO A 74 -4.40 5.83 -8.86
N ARG A 75 -4.93 4.61 -8.67
CA ARG A 75 -5.51 3.77 -9.73
C ARG A 75 -6.87 4.28 -10.22
N GLU A 76 -7.54 5.17 -9.48
CA GLU A 76 -8.84 5.75 -9.87
C GLU A 76 -8.70 7.04 -10.70
N LYS A 77 -7.47 7.55 -10.89
CA LYS A 77 -7.22 8.83 -11.58
C LYS A 77 -7.01 8.71 -13.09
N ASP A 78 -6.87 7.49 -13.62
CA ASP A 78 -6.65 7.24 -15.05
C ASP A 78 -7.95 7.06 -15.85
N ASP A 79 -9.12 7.07 -15.20
CA ASP A 79 -10.44 6.99 -15.85
C ASP A 79 -10.98 8.40 -16.20
N ALA A 80 -10.32 9.09 -17.15
CA ALA A 80 -10.69 10.45 -17.60
C ALA A 80 -10.37 10.76 -19.09
#